data_AF-A0A392NE12-F1
#
_entry.id   AF-A0A392NE12-F1
#
_cell.length_a   1.000
_cell.length_b   1.000
_cell.length_c   1.000
_cell.angle_alpha   90.00
_cell.angle_beta   90.00
_cell.angle_gamma   90.00
#
_symmetry.space_group_name_H-M   'P 1'
#
loop_
_entity.id
_entity.type
_entity.pdbx_description
1 polymer ?
#
loop_
_entity_poly.entity_id
_entity_poly.type
_entity_poly.pdbx_seq_one_letter_code
_entity_poly.pdbx_strand_id
1 'polypeptide(L)'
;MNSYSKSWKLLIQSRGRSFIFSTSTPVPVAAAAHAAVRVAKHETWRRKAIWNRVKDFQLLTGIPVTSHIISLIVGSEDKALQASRHLLQAGFHVTAIRPPTVPPNSCR
;
A
#
# COMPACT_ATOMS: atom_id res chain seq x y z
N MET A 1 -24.73 -3.78 14.29
CA MET A 1 -23.33 -4.22 14.43
C MET A 1 -23.33 -5.64 14.97
N ASN A 2 -22.97 -6.63 14.14
CA ASN A 2 -23.17 -8.05 14.43
C ASN A 2 -22.39 -8.53 15.66
N SER A 3 -23.05 -9.35 16.49
CA SER A 3 -22.54 -9.96 17.73
C SER A 3 -21.14 -10.58 17.58
N TYR A 4 -20.86 -11.21 16.44
CA TYR A 4 -19.58 -11.84 16.11
C TYR A 4 -18.37 -10.89 16.13
N SER A 5 -18.55 -9.62 15.74
CA SER A 5 -17.44 -8.65 15.69
C SER A 5 -16.94 -8.24 17.08
N LYS A 6 -17.83 -8.24 18.09
CA LYS A 6 -17.47 -7.91 19.47
C LYS A 6 -16.61 -9.00 20.11
N SER A 7 -16.94 -10.27 19.87
CA SER A 7 -16.18 -11.41 20.38
C SER A 7 -14.73 -11.39 19.90
N TRP A 8 -14.50 -11.15 18.60
CA TRP A 8 -13.15 -11.02 18.03
C TRP A 8 -12.37 -9.84 18.60
N LYS A 9 -13.02 -8.68 18.76
CA LYS A 9 -12.38 -7.51 19.39
C LYS A 9 -11.92 -7.85 20.82
N LEU A 10 -12.80 -8.47 21.62
CA LEU A 10 -12.47 -8.85 23.00
C LEU A 10 -11.34 -9.89 23.06
N LEU A 11 -11.34 -10.87 22.15
CA LEU A 11 -10.27 -11.85 22.06
C LEU A 11 -8.91 -11.17 21.80
N ILE A 12 -8.85 -10.24 20.85
CA ILE A 12 -7.61 -9.50 20.55
C ILE A 12 -7.17 -8.66 21.75
N GLN A 13 -8.11 -7.95 22.39
CA GLN A 13 -7.82 -7.11 23.55
C GLN A 13 -7.34 -7.90 24.78
N SER A 14 -7.88 -9.10 24.99
CA SER A 14 -7.59 -9.92 26.18
C SER A 14 -6.47 -10.94 25.99
N ARG A 15 -6.20 -11.39 24.75
CA ARG A 15 -5.24 -12.47 24.45
C ARG A 15 -4.16 -12.09 23.45
N GLY A 16 -4.32 -11.01 22.68
CA GLY A 16 -3.37 -10.59 21.66
C GLY A 16 -2.11 -9.98 22.27
N ARG A 17 -1.01 -10.74 22.38
CA ARG A 17 0.26 -10.24 22.93
C ARG A 17 0.75 -8.96 22.25
N SER A 18 0.68 -8.90 20.92
CA SER A 18 1.09 -7.71 20.15
C SER A 18 0.19 -6.50 20.38
N PHE A 19 -1.04 -6.68 20.88
CA PHE A 19 -1.91 -5.59 21.31
C PHE A 19 -1.60 -5.17 22.75
N ILE A 20 -1.47 -6.13 23.66
CA ILE A 20 -1.27 -5.89 25.11
C ILE A 20 0.10 -5.27 25.41
N PHE A 21 1.15 -5.74 24.74
CA PHE A 21 2.53 -5.32 25.00
C PHE A 21 3.04 -4.27 24.02
N SER A 22 2.15 -3.61 23.27
CA SER A 22 2.49 -2.49 22.40
C SER A 22 1.94 -1.19 22.96
N THR A 23 2.75 -0.13 22.95
CA THR A 23 2.31 1.19 23.38
C THR A 23 1.25 1.74 22.45
N SER A 24 0.21 2.34 23.03
CA SER A 24 -0.87 2.95 22.25
C SER A 24 -0.38 4.06 21.33
N THR A 25 -1.05 4.21 20.19
CA THR A 25 -0.79 5.29 19.23
C THR A 25 -0.92 6.67 19.89
N PRO A 26 0.02 7.60 19.67
CA PRO A 26 -0.08 8.97 20.18
C PRO A 26 -1.36 9.67 19.72
N VAL A 27 -1.92 10.52 20.59
CA VAL A 27 -3.18 11.26 20.34
C VAL A 27 -3.16 12.01 19.00
N PRO A 28 -2.10 12.74 18.61
CA PRO A 28 -2.09 13.45 17.32
C PRO A 28 -2.24 12.53 16.11
N VAL A 29 -1.63 11.35 16.16
CA VAL A 29 -1.70 10.35 15.07
C VAL A 29 -3.10 9.75 14.99
N ALA A 30 -3.71 9.43 16.13
CA ALA A 30 -5.08 8.94 16.18
C ALA A 30 -6.08 9.98 15.66
N ALA A 31 -5.91 11.25 16.03
CA ALA A 31 -6.73 12.36 15.55
C ALA A 31 -6.60 12.57 14.03
N ALA A 32 -5.37 12.53 13.50
CA ALA A 32 -5.11 12.64 12.07
C ALA A 32 -5.75 11.47 11.29
N ALA A 33 -5.59 10.23 11.77
CA ALA A 33 -6.22 9.06 11.16
C ALA A 33 -7.75 9.16 11.18
N HIS A 34 -8.34 9.61 12.29
CA HIS A 34 -9.79 9.83 12.39
C HIS A 34 -10.29 10.88 11.38
N ALA A 35 -9.58 12.00 11.25
CA ALA A 35 -9.90 13.02 10.25
C ALA A 35 -9.77 12.47 8.82
N ALA A 36 -8.69 11.73 8.52
CA ALA A 36 -8.48 11.11 7.21
C ALA A 36 -9.61 10.14 6.84
N VAL A 37 -10.09 9.32 7.78
CA VAL A 37 -11.24 8.42 7.55
C VAL A 37 -12.51 9.21 7.26
N ARG A 38 -12.75 10.31 7.99
CA ARG A 38 -13.89 11.20 7.69
C ARG A 38 -13.79 11.76 6.28
N VAL A 39 -12.64 12.28 5.88
CA VAL A 39 -12.41 12.78 4.51
C VAL A 39 -12.65 11.67 3.48
N ALA A 40 -12.03 10.49 3.65
CA ALA A 40 -12.16 9.37 2.71
C ALA A 40 -13.60 8.84 2.56
N LYS A 41 -14.43 8.97 3.59
CA LYS A 41 -15.85 8.61 3.57
C LYS A 41 -16.67 9.56 2.70
N HIS A 42 -16.41 10.87 2.75
CA HIS A 42 -17.20 11.89 2.05
C HIS A 42 -16.63 12.21 0.65
N GLU A 43 -15.31 12.28 0.51
CA GLU A 43 -14.63 12.64 -0.73
C GLU A 43 -14.41 11.43 -1.65
N THR A 44 -15.52 10.87 -2.16
CA THR A 44 -15.49 9.70 -3.06
C THR A 44 -14.75 9.98 -4.38
N TRP A 45 -14.63 11.25 -4.77
CA TRP A 45 -13.91 11.68 -5.98
C TRP A 45 -12.43 11.29 -5.96
N ARG A 46 -11.78 11.19 -4.79
CA ARG A 46 -10.36 10.80 -4.69
C ARG A 46 -10.11 9.40 -5.23
N ARG A 47 -11.01 8.46 -4.94
CA ARG A 47 -10.96 7.09 -5.48
C ARG A 47 -11.10 7.08 -7.00
N LYS A 48 -12.04 7.87 -7.53
CA LYS A 48 -12.21 8.04 -8.99
C LYS A 48 -10.95 8.64 -9.63
N ALA A 49 -10.36 9.66 -9.00
CA ALA A 49 -9.16 10.33 -9.50
C ALA A 49 -7.93 9.41 -9.52
N ILE A 50 -7.78 8.48 -8.55
CA ILE A 50 -6.73 7.46 -8.59
C ILE A 50 -6.97 6.51 -9.78
N TRP A 51 -8.20 6.01 -9.95
CA TRP A 51 -8.52 5.11 -11.07
C TRP A 51 -8.38 5.76 -12.44
N ASN A 52 -8.65 7.06 -12.56
CA ASN A 52 -8.39 7.80 -13.80
C ASN A 52 -6.88 7.79 -14.12
N ARG A 53 -6.02 8.10 -13.13
CA ARG A 53 -4.55 8.04 -13.33
C ARG A 53 -4.06 6.64 -13.70
N VAL A 54 -4.66 5.60 -13.13
CA VAL A 54 -4.34 4.20 -13.46
C VAL A 54 -4.71 3.89 -14.91
N LYS A 55 -5.85 4.38 -15.39
CA LYS A 55 -6.25 4.26 -16.80
C LYS A 55 -5.31 5.05 -17.72
N ASP A 56 -4.95 6.27 -17.34
CA ASP A 56 -4.01 7.10 -18.10
C ASP A 56 -2.65 6.40 -18.22
N PHE A 57 -2.15 5.82 -17.12
CA PHE A 57 -0.93 5.02 -17.12
C PHE A 57 -1.03 3.83 -18.08
N GLN A 58 -2.12 3.06 -18.03
CA GLN A 58 -2.33 1.92 -18.93
C GLN A 58 -2.37 2.35 -20.40
N LEU A 59 -3.05 3.46 -20.71
CA LEU A 59 -3.14 3.99 -22.07
C LEU A 59 -1.77 4.45 -22.59
N LEU A 60 -0.97 5.12 -21.75
CA LEU A 60 0.33 5.66 -22.13
C LEU A 60 1.41 4.57 -22.27
N THR A 61 1.33 3.51 -21.48
CA THR A 61 2.40 2.49 -21.39
C THR A 61 2.04 1.16 -22.05
N GLY A 62 0.74 0.91 -22.28
CA GLY A 62 0.23 -0.39 -22.71
C GLY A 62 0.30 -1.48 -21.63
N ILE A 63 0.76 -1.15 -20.41
CA ILE A 63 0.94 -2.13 -19.33
C ILE A 63 -0.43 -2.49 -18.75
N PRO A 64 -0.78 -3.78 -18.66
CA PRO A 64 -2.04 -4.20 -18.06
C PRO A 64 -2.05 -3.89 -16.56
N VAL A 65 -3.10 -3.22 -16.10
CA VAL A 65 -3.28 -2.82 -14.69
C VAL A 65 -4.53 -3.46 -14.10
N THR A 66 -4.40 -4.01 -12.90
CA THR A 66 -5.51 -4.63 -12.14
C THR A 66 -5.76 -3.94 -10.80
N SER A 67 -4.84 -3.07 -10.37
CA SER A 67 -4.90 -2.33 -9.12
C SER A 67 -4.23 -0.96 -9.25
N HIS A 68 -4.40 -0.09 -8.26
CA HIS A 68 -3.71 1.21 -8.19
C HIS A 68 -2.24 1.10 -7.74
N ILE A 69 -1.79 -0.09 -7.35
CA ILE A 69 -0.39 -0.44 -7.20
C ILE A 69 0.01 -1.25 -8.43
N ILE A 70 0.92 -0.69 -9.23
CA ILE A 70 1.37 -1.28 -10.50
C ILE A 70 2.74 -1.90 -10.26
N SER A 71 2.84 -3.19 -10.54
CA SER A 71 4.02 -4.00 -10.25
C SER A 71 4.61 -4.52 -11.56
N LEU A 72 5.85 -4.17 -11.87
CA LEU A 72 6.51 -4.50 -13.14
C LEU A 72 7.60 -5.55 -12.94
N ILE A 73 7.36 -6.80 -13.31
CA ILE A 73 8.36 -7.86 -13.12
C ILE A 73 9.53 -7.65 -14.07
N VAL A 74 10.72 -7.43 -13.50
CA VAL A 74 11.98 -7.25 -14.24
C VAL A 74 12.95 -8.43 -14.05
N GLY A 75 12.63 -9.34 -13.14
CA GLY A 75 13.34 -10.61 -12.95
C GLY A 75 14.41 -10.53 -11.87
N SER A 76 15.67 -10.26 -12.25
CA SER A 76 16.80 -10.28 -11.31
C SER A 76 16.84 -9.05 -10.39
N GLU A 77 17.48 -9.21 -9.24
CA GLU A 77 17.69 -8.12 -8.27
C GLU A 77 18.47 -6.95 -8.89
N ASP A 78 19.52 -7.25 -9.64
CA ASP A 78 20.35 -6.26 -10.32
C ASP A 78 19.54 -5.44 -11.33
N LYS A 79 18.69 -6.08 -12.15
CA LYS A 79 17.79 -5.38 -13.08
C LYS A 79 16.81 -4.47 -12.34
N ALA A 80 16.25 -4.90 -11.21
CA ALA A 80 15.34 -4.08 -10.42
C ALA A 80 16.04 -2.86 -9.82
N LEU A 81 17.25 -3.02 -9.28
CA LEU A 81 18.05 -1.93 -8.76
C LEU A 81 18.46 -0.93 -9.85
N GLN A 82 18.87 -1.43 -11.02
CA GLN A 82 19.22 -0.58 -12.16
C GLN A 82 17.99 0.21 -12.64
N ALA A 83 16.84 -0.44 -12.81
CA ALA A 83 15.59 0.23 -13.19
C ALA A 83 15.18 1.30 -12.18
N SER A 84 15.24 1.00 -10.89
CA SER A 84 14.91 1.95 -9.81
C SER A 84 15.84 3.17 -9.82
N ARG A 85 17.14 2.98 -10.01
CA ARG A 85 18.12 4.09 -10.14
C ARG A 85 17.89 4.93 -11.38
N HIS A 86 17.62 4.29 -12.52
CA HIS A 86 17.35 4.99 -13.78
C HIS A 86 16.08 5.85 -13.67
N LEU A 87 15.00 5.29 -13.11
CA LEU A 87 13.75 6.02 -12.88
C LEU A 87 13.95 7.18 -11.90
N LEU A 88 14.75 6.99 -10.84
CA LEU A 88 15.06 8.07 -9.90
C LEU A 88 15.79 9.23 -10.59
N GLN A 89 16.77 8.93 -11.46
CA GLN A 89 17.46 9.93 -12.26
C GLN A 89 16.53 10.65 -13.24
N ALA A 90 15.50 9.97 -13.74
CA ALA A 90 14.44 10.54 -14.56
C ALA A 90 13.35 11.29 -13.78
N GLY A 91 13.48 11.42 -12.44
CA GLY A 91 12.53 12.14 -11.58
C GLY A 91 11.39 11.29 -11.00
N PHE A 92 11.44 9.96 -11.16
CA PHE A 92 10.44 9.03 -10.67
C PHE A 92 10.98 8.17 -9.53
N HIS A 93 10.47 8.35 -8.32
CA HIS A 93 10.84 7.51 -7.18
C HIS A 93 10.05 6.18 -7.21
N VAL A 94 10.59 5.19 -7.92
CA VAL A 94 10.04 3.83 -8.01
C VAL A 94 10.98 2.85 -7.31
N THR A 95 10.51 2.17 -6.27
CA THR A 95 11.34 1.30 -5.42
C THR A 95 11.43 -0.12 -5.96
N ALA A 96 12.65 -0.66 -6.05
CA ALA A 96 12.87 -2.07 -6.38
C ALA A 96 12.42 -2.99 -5.22
N ILE A 97 11.49 -3.91 -5.51
CA ILE A 97 11.05 -4.97 -4.62
C ILE A 97 11.74 -6.28 -5.00
N ARG A 98 12.45 -6.87 -4.04
CA ARG A 98 13.41 -7.97 -4.24
C ARG A 98 13.40 -8.96 -3.05
N PRO A 99 14.10 -10.11 -3.10
CA PRO A 99 14.24 -10.98 -1.94
C PRO A 99 14.69 -10.22 -0.69
N PRO A 100 14.19 -10.59 0.51
CA PRO A 100 13.29 -11.72 0.78
C PRO A 100 11.80 -11.43 0.52
N THR A 101 11.43 -10.21 0.11
CA THR A 101 10.02 -9.81 -0.07
C THR A 101 9.34 -10.55 -1.23
N VAL A 102 10.10 -10.93 -2.26
CA VAL A 102 9.61 -11.68 -3.43
C VAL A 102 10.60 -12.78 -3.80
N PRO A 103 10.15 -13.89 -4.43
CA PRO A 103 11.05 -14.94 -4.87
C PRO A 103 12.16 -14.44 -5.80
N PRO A 104 13.35 -15.07 -5.81
CA PRO A 104 14.38 -14.80 -6.81
C PRO A 104 13.82 -14.88 -8.24
N ASN A 105 14.35 -14.06 -9.14
CA ASN A 105 13.90 -13.94 -10.53
C ASN A 105 12.44 -13.46 -10.71
N SER A 106 11.82 -12.90 -9.66
CA SER A 106 10.51 -12.24 -9.73
C SER A 106 10.53 -10.81 -9.19
N CYS A 107 11.72 -10.18 -9.13
CA CYS A 107 11.89 -8.80 -8.68
C CYS A 107 11.11 -7.84 -9.59
N ARG A 108 10.67 -6.73 -9.00
CA ARG A 108 9.76 -5.76 -9.62
C ARG A 108 9.93 -4.34 -9.12
#